data_AF-A0A5B0L573-F1
#
_entry.id   AF-A0A5B0L573-F1
#
_cell.length_a   1.000
_cell.length_b   1.000
_cell.length_c   1.000
_cell.angle_alpha   90.00
_cell.angle_beta   90.00
_cell.angle_gamma   90.00
#
_symmetry.space_group_name_H-M   'P 1'
#
loop_
_entity.id
_entity.type
_entity.pdbx_description
1 polymer ?
#
loop_
_entity_poly.entity_id
_entity_poly.type
_entity_poly.pdbx_seq_one_letter_code
_entity_poly.pdbx_strand_id
1 'polypeptide(L)' 'MWTMIGAAAAGYLLLLARSAWKQGEMRQFLRSLAIVLALCTLVAGAVLTAMLLDSR' A
#
# COMPACT_ATOMS: atom_id res chain seq x y z
N MET A 1 -13.32 10.52 8.44
CA MET A 1 -12.36 9.71 9.24
C MET A 1 -11.42 8.91 8.35
N TRP A 2 -11.94 8.06 7.46
CA TRP A 2 -11.13 7.27 6.52
C TRP A 2 -10.16 8.09 5.66
N THR A 3 -10.59 9.23 5.15
CA THR A 3 -9.75 10.15 4.38
C THR A 3 -8.57 10.71 5.18
N MET A 4 -8.77 11.03 6.47
CA MET A 4 -7.70 11.50 7.36
C MET A 4 -6.69 10.39 7.65
N ILE A 5 -7.16 9.16 7.88
CA ILE A 5 -6.31 8.00 8.10
C ILE A 5 -5.46 7.71 6.85
N GLY A 6 -6.08 7.72 5.66
CA GLY A 6 -5.38 7.55 4.40
C GLY A 6 -4.32 8.62 4.16
N ALA A 7 -4.64 9.89 4.43
CA ALA A 7 -3.70 11.00 4.31
C ALA A 7 -2.53 10.87 5.30
N ALA A 8 -2.80 10.49 6.55
CA ALA A 8 -1.75 10.27 7.56
C ALA A 8 -0.82 9.11 7.19
N ALA A 9 -1.37 7.98 6.72
CA ALA A 9 -0.60 6.84 6.26
C ALA A 9 0.28 7.19 5.04
N ALA A 10 -0.27 7.91 4.07
CA ALA A 10 0.50 8.39 2.91
C ALA A 10 1.63 9.34 3.33
N GLY A 11 1.35 10.28 4.25
CA GLY A 11 2.35 11.17 4.83
C GLY A 11 3.48 10.40 5.53
N TYR A 12 3.13 9.39 6.31
CA TYR A 12 4.11 8.53 6.98
C TYR A 12 4.99 7.76 5.97
N LEU A 13 4.40 7.20 4.92
CA LEU A 13 5.15 6.51 3.86
C LEU A 13 6.13 7.45 3.14
N LEU A 14 5.76 8.70 2.90
CA LEU A 14 6.66 9.71 2.31
C LEU A 14 7.83 10.03 3.24
N LEU A 15 7.59 10.17 4.54
CA LEU A 15 8.65 10.39 5.52
C LEU A 15 9.59 9.17 5.61
N LEU A 16 9.04 7.96 5.55
CA LEU A 16 9.81 6.72 5.55
C LEU A 16 10.65 6.58 4.28
N ALA A 17 10.09 6.92 3.12
CA ALA A 17 10.83 6.96 1.85
C ALA A 17 12.00 7.95 1.91
N ARG A 18 11.79 9.13 2.49
CA ARG A 18 12.86 10.12 2.70
C ARG A 18 13.95 9.58 3.64
N SER A 19 13.56 8.88 4.69
CA SER A 19 14.50 8.24 5.62
C SER A 19 15.34 7.18 4.91
N ALA A 20 14.70 6.27 4.16
CA ALA A 20 15.38 5.23 3.39
C ALA A 20 16.32 5.80 2.32
N TRP A 21 15.94 6.92 1.68
CA TRP A 21 16.84 7.64 0.77
C TRP A 21 18.13 8.04 1.48
N LYS A 22 18.01 8.68 2.65
CA LYS A 22 19.19 9.14 3.41
C LYS A 22 20.05 7.99 3.92
N GLN A 23 19.46 6.82 4.17
CA GLN A 23 20.16 5.62 4.64
C GLN A 23 20.76 4.79 3.50
N GLY A 24 20.49 5.11 2.22
CA GLY A 24 20.91 4.31 1.08
C GLY A 24 20.06 3.06 0.81
N GLU A 25 19.14 2.73 1.72
CA GLU A 25 18.25 1.55 1.67
C GLU A 25 16.96 1.76 0.85
N MET A 26 16.98 2.70 -0.10
CA MET A 26 15.79 3.03 -0.91
C MET A 26 15.25 1.82 -1.68
N ARG A 27 16.15 0.95 -2.18
CA ARG A 27 15.75 -0.25 -2.93
C ARG A 27 15.01 -1.25 -2.03
N GLN A 28 15.43 -1.40 -0.77
CA GLN A 28 14.75 -2.26 0.20
C GLN A 28 13.38 -1.69 0.58
N PHE A 29 13.29 -0.38 0.81
CA PHE A 29 12.01 0.31 1.08
C PHE A 29 11.02 0.15 -0.09
N LEU A 30 11.45 0.39 -1.33
CA LEU A 30 10.58 0.23 -2.49
C LEU A 30 10.13 -1.21 -2.68
N ARG A 31 11.01 -2.19 -2.40
CA ARG A 31 10.66 -3.61 -2.51
C ARG A 31 9.65 -4.03 -1.46
N SER A 32 9.81 -3.61 -0.21
CA SER A 32 8.82 -3.89 0.84
C SER A 32 7.50 -3.18 0.57
N LEU A 33 7.53 -1.92 0.14
CA LEU A 33 6.33 -1.17 -0.26
C LEU A 33 5.58 -1.86 -1.41
N ALA A 34 6.30 -2.34 -2.43
CA ALA A 34 5.71 -3.07 -3.55
C ALA A 34 5.02 -4.37 -3.09
N ILE A 35 5.63 -5.12 -2.16
CA ILE A 35 5.02 -6.33 -1.59
C ILE A 35 3.72 -5.99 -0.85
N VAL A 36 3.72 -4.95 -0.01
CA VAL A 36 2.52 -4.52 0.71
C VAL A 36 1.40 -4.12 -0.26
N LEU A 37 1.71 -3.33 -1.28
CA LEU A 37 0.74 -2.94 -2.31
C LEU A 37 0.19 -4.16 -3.04
N ALA A 38 1.04 -5.12 -3.41
CA ALA A 38 0.62 -6.35 -4.08
C ALA A 38 -0.34 -7.20 -3.21
N LEU A 39 -0.08 -7.28 -1.90
CA LEU A 39 -0.99 -7.98 -0.99
C LEU A 39 -2.34 -7.26 -0.86
N CYS A 40 -2.32 -5.93 -0.72
CA CYS A 40 -3.55 -5.13 -0.66
C CYS A 40 -4.38 -5.27 -1.94
N THR A 41 -3.76 -5.20 -3.11
CA THR A 41 -4.46 -5.33 -4.40
C THR A 41 -5.00 -6.74 -4.61
N LEU A 42 -4.26 -7.78 -4.18
CA LEU A 42 -4.73 -9.17 -4.26
C LEU A 42 -5.99 -9.36 -3.42
N VAL A 43 -6.00 -8.90 -2.17
CA VAL A 43 -7.18 -9.01 -1.30
C VAL A 43 -8.35 -8.20 -1.87
N ALA A 44 -8.13 -6.95 -2.27
CA ALA A 44 -9.18 -6.13 -2.86
C ALA A 44 -9.74 -6.74 -4.15
N GLY A 45 -8.88 -7.30 -4.99
CA GLY A 45 -9.27 -8.00 -6.21
C GLY A 45 -10.07 -9.28 -5.94
N ALA A 46 -9.67 -10.08 -4.94
CA ALA A 46 -10.41 -11.27 -4.53
C ALA A 46 -11.82 -10.92 -4.03
N VAL A 47 -11.95 -9.86 -3.21
CA VAL A 47 -13.24 -9.37 -2.74
C VAL A 47 -14.10 -8.87 -3.90
N LEU A 48 -13.53 -8.07 -4.81
CA LEU A 48 -14.25 -7.54 -5.97
C LEU A 48 -14.73 -8.66 -6.90
N THR A 49 -13.87 -9.64 -7.19
CA THR A 49 -14.23 -10.79 -8.02
C THR A 49 -15.33 -11.64 -7.38
N ALA A 50 -15.28 -11.85 -6.06
CA ALA A 50 -16.36 -12.52 -5.34
C ALA A 50 -17.70 -11.76 -5.45
N MET A 51 -17.69 -10.43 -5.25
CA MET A 51 -18.89 -9.60 -5.41
C MET A 51 -19.49 -9.68 -6.82
N LEU A 52 -18.64 -9.68 -7.86
CA LEU A 52 -19.08 -9.79 -9.25
C LEU A 52 -19.67 -11.17 -9.58
N LEU A 53 -19.17 -12.24 -8.95
CA LEU A 53 -19.71 -13.59 -9.11
C LEU A 53 -21.05 -13.75 -8.38
N ASP A 54 -21.19 -13.16 -7.19
CA ASP A 54 -22.43 -13.18 -6.40
C ASP A 54 -23.55 -12.34 -7.04
N SER A 55 -23.18 -11.29 -7.80
CA SER A 55 -24.14 -10.41 -8.50
C SER A 55 -24.65 -10.98 -9.85
N ARG A 56 -24.25 -12.20 -10.23
CA ARG A 56 -24.67 -12.89 -11.46
C ARG A 56 -25.69 -13.98 -11.17
#